data_AF-A0A929JXM4-F1
#
_entry.id   AF-A0A929JXM4-F1
#
_cell.length_a   1.000
_cell.length_b   1.000
_cell.length_c   1.000
_cell.angle_alpha   90.00
_cell.angle_beta   90.00
_cell.angle_gamma   90.00
#
_symmetry.space_group_name_H-M   'P 1'
#
loop_
_entity.id
_entity.type
_entity.pdbx_description
1 polymer ?
#
loop_
_entity_poly.entity_id
_entity_poly.type
_entity_poly.pdbx_seq_one_letter_code
_entity_poly.pdbx_strand_id
1 'polypeptide(L)' 'MLKENIDYYFNADGLMVFTKEYHTKRGYCCKNQCLHCPWNFRAKKRYTQIKK' A
#
# COMPACT_ATOMS: atom_id res chain seq x y z
N MET A 1 -0.28 -3.98 -19.33
CA MET A 1 -1.02 -2.70 -19.22
C MET A 1 -1.60 -2.59 -17.82
N LEU A 2 -1.67 -1.39 -17.25
CA LEU A 2 -2.32 -1.14 -15.96
C LEU A 2 -3.83 -0.97 -16.21
N LYS A 3 -4.66 -1.58 -15.35
CA LYS A 3 -6.12 -1.47 -15.43
C LYS A 3 -6.65 -0.66 -14.26
N GLU A 4 -7.33 0.43 -14.56
CA GLU A 4 -8.02 1.25 -13.57
C GLU A 4 -9.06 0.43 -12.79
N ASN A 5 -9.23 0.72 -11.50
CA ASN A 5 -10.03 -0.03 -10.53
C ASN A 5 -9.52 -1.45 -10.18
N ILE A 6 -8.44 -1.92 -10.83
CA ILE A 6 -7.79 -3.18 -10.48
C ILE A 6 -6.38 -2.95 -9.98
N ASP A 7 -5.55 -2.25 -10.75
CA ASP A 7 -4.14 -1.99 -10.44
C ASP A 7 -3.95 -0.66 -9.70
N TYR A 8 -4.81 0.31 -9.98
CA TYR A 8 -4.80 1.61 -9.33
C TYR A 8 -6.18 2.28 -9.37
N TYR A 9 -6.37 3.29 -8.54
CA TYR A 9 -7.50 4.22 -8.59
C TYR A 9 -7.02 5.65 -8.30
N PHE A 10 -7.82 6.66 -8.64
CA PHE A 10 -7.56 8.03 -8.23
C PHE A 10 -8.34 8.36 -6.95
N ASN A 11 -7.67 8.92 -5.95
CA ASN A 11 -8.34 9.36 -4.74
C ASN A 11 -9.05 10.72 -4.95
N ALA A 12 -9.73 11.22 -3.92
CA ALA A 12 -10.42 12.52 -3.97
C ALA A 12 -9.49 13.70 -4.25
N ASP A 13 -8.19 13.56 -3.95
CA ASP A 13 -7.17 14.58 -4.20
C ASP A 13 -6.57 14.49 -5.63
N GLY A 14 -7.09 13.58 -6.47
CA GLY A 14 -6.58 13.34 -7.82
C GLY A 14 -5.23 12.60 -7.85
N LEU A 15 -4.82 11.98 -6.74
CA LEU A 15 -3.59 11.19 -6.66
C LEU A 15 -3.84 9.75 -7.09
N MET A 16 -2.92 9.20 -7.89
CA MET A 16 -2.93 7.79 -8.27
C MET A 16 -2.49 6.92 -7.08
N VAL A 17 -3.38 6.03 -6.64
CA VAL A 17 -3.14 5.07 -5.56
C VAL A 17 -3.10 3.66 -6.13
N PHE A 18 -1.97 2.97 -5.96
CA PHE A 18 -1.82 1.57 -6.36
C PHE A 18 -2.49 0.62 -5.40
N THR A 19 -3.15 -0.40 -5.95
CA THR A 19 -3.84 -1.45 -5.19
C THR A 19 -2.89 -2.59 -4.81
N LYS A 20 -3.42 -3.54 -4.03
CA LYS A 20 -2.70 -4.75 -3.64
C LYS A 20 -2.39 -5.63 -4.84
N GLU A 21 -3.27 -5.67 -5.83
CA GLU A 21 -3.19 -6.47 -7.05
C GLU A 21 -2.01 -6.01 -7.90
N TYR A 22 -1.83 -4.69 -8.06
CA TYR A 22 -0.67 -4.15 -8.74
C TYR A 22 0.63 -4.55 -8.03
N HIS A 23 0.68 -4.41 -6.71
CA HIS A 23 1.85 -4.80 -5.93
C HIS A 23 2.13 -6.31 -6.04
N THR A 24 1.10 -7.14 -6.09
CA THR A 24 1.24 -8.59 -6.26
C THR A 24 1.76 -8.94 -7.66
N LYS A 25 1.22 -8.31 -8.73
CA LYS A 25 1.69 -8.48 -10.11
C LYS A 25 3.14 -8.02 -10.30
N ARG A 26 3.55 -6.98 -9.58
CA ARG A 26 4.95 -6.49 -9.56
C ARG A 26 5.91 -7.55 -8.99
N GLY A 27 5.43 -8.43 -8.11
CA GLY A 27 6.19 -9.58 -7.62
C GLY A 27 7.27 -9.29 -6.56
N TYR A 28 7.53 -8.02 -6.21
CA TYR A 28 8.50 -7.66 -5.17
C TYR A 28 8.10 -6.45 -4.33
N CYS A 29 8.51 -6.47 -3.06
CA CYS A 29 8.30 -5.36 -2.12
C CYS A 29 9.31 -4.24 -2.36
N CYS A 30 8.84 -3.04 -2.65
CA CYS A 30 9.67 -1.84 -2.81
C CYS A 30 10.10 -1.19 -1.50
N LYS A 31 9.63 -1.68 -0.34
CA LYS A 31 9.92 -1.14 1.01
C LYS A 31 9.56 0.35 1.20
N ASN A 32 8.66 0.89 0.37
CA ASN A 32 8.19 2.29 0.47
C ASN A 32 6.96 2.47 1.37
N GLN A 33 6.65 1.51 2.24
CA GLN A 33 5.51 1.59 3.18
C GLN A 33 4.16 1.93 2.50
N CYS A 34 3.91 1.35 1.32
CA CYS A 34 2.71 1.59 0.52
C CYS A 34 1.41 1.26 1.30
N LEU A 35 0.33 1.98 0.98
CA LEU A 35 -0.98 1.84 1.64
C LEU A 35 -1.54 0.40 1.53
N HIS A 36 -1.46 -0.18 0.34
CA HIS A 36 -1.99 -1.52 0.02
C HIS A 36 -0.88 -2.58 -0.09
N CYS A 37 0.18 -2.46 0.72
CA CYS A 37 1.31 -3.38 0.69
C CYS A 37 0.88 -4.83 1.01
N PRO A 38 1.01 -5.81 0.09
CA PRO A 38 0.66 -7.20 0.36
C PRO A 38 1.61 -7.88 1.37
N TRP A 39 2.81 -7.33 1.55
CA TRP A 39 3.84 -7.86 2.47
C TRP A 39 3.80 -7.24 3.86
N ASN A 40 2.78 -6.46 4.21
CA ASN A 40 2.65 -5.80 5.52
C ASN A 40 3.90 -5.00 5.97
N PHE A 41 4.68 -4.47 5.02
CA PHE A 41 5.90 -3.71 5.32
C PHE A 41 5.62 -2.41 6.09
N ARG A 42 4.40 -1.87 5.95
CA ARG A 42 3.92 -0.71 6.72
C ARG A 42 3.71 -1.03 8.22
N ALA A 43 4.16 -2.19 8.72
CA ALA A 43 4.00 -2.66 10.10
C ALA A 43 3.98 -1.47 11.09
N LYS A 44 2.79 -1.25 11.66
CA LYS A 44 2.43 -0.08 12.46
C LYS A 44 3.55 0.21 13.46
N LYS A 45 3.90 1.50 13.61
CA LYS A 45 4.55 1.97 14.83
C LYS A 45 3.81 1.31 15.99
N ARG A 46 4.50 0.42 16.70
CA ARG A 46 3.99 -0.15 17.95
C ARG A 46 3.55 1.06 18.74
N TYR A 47 2.25 1.13 18.99
CA TYR A 47 1.66 2.01 19.98
C TYR A 47 2.24 1.56 21.32
N THR A 48 3.46 2.00 21.62
CA THR A 48 3.96 2.10 23.00
C THR A 48 3.21 3.28 23.61
N GLN A 49 1.91 3.11 23.79
CA GLN A 49 1.17 3.82 24.80
C GLN A 49 0.69 2.74 25.76
N ILE A 50 0.95 2.98 27.06
CA ILE A 50 0.40 2.30 28.24
C ILE A 50 1.29 1.18 28.83
N LYS A 51 2.33 1.57 29.60
CA LYS A 51 2.45 1.41 31.06
C LYS A 51 3.92 1.58 31.52
N LYS A 52 4.28 2.76 32.01
CA LYS A 52 5.06 2.92 33.24
C LYS A 52 4.76 4.29 33.84
#